data_AF-A0A640UR80-F1
#
_entry.id   AF-A0A640UR80-F1
#
_cell.length_a   1.000
_cell.length_b   1.000
_cell.length_c   1.000
_cell.angle_alpha   90.00
_cell.angle_beta   90.00
_cell.angle_gamma   90.00
#
_symmetry.space_group_name_H-M   'P 1'
#
loop_
_entity.id
_entity.type
_entity.pdbx_description
1 polymer ?
#
loop_
_entity_poly.entity_id
_entity_poly.type
_entity_poly.pdbx_seq_one_letter_code
_entity_poly.pdbx_strand_id
1 'polypeptide(L)'
;MLNGMLKLRTQYGFRIAVSEIVGGDHSSRSRHYAGVAFDINHINGRHVGSGAPHRNLMAACKKLGATEVLGPGSAGHATHVHCGWPR
;
A
#
# COMPACT_ATOMS: atom_id res chain seq x y z
N MET A 1 0.42 6.34 9.16
CA MET A 1 0.25 6.16 7.71
C MET A 1 1.07 7.16 6.87
N LEU A 2 0.76 8.47 6.84
CA LEU A 2 1.42 9.43 5.93
C LEU A 2 2.96 9.52 6.08
N ASN A 3 3.48 9.46 7.31
CA ASN A 3 4.94 9.38 7.53
C ASN A 3 5.56 8.11 6.91
N GLY A 4 4.83 6.98 6.95
CA GLY A 4 5.25 5.74 6.29
C GLY A 4 5.29 5.92 4.76
N MET A 5 4.24 6.51 4.18
CA MET A 5 4.20 6.83 2.75
C MET A 5 5.37 7.72 2.32
N LEU A 6 5.70 8.76 3.08
CA LEU A 6 6.86 9.62 2.84
C LEU A 6 8.18 8.82 2.87
N LYS A 7 8.36 7.97 3.89
CA LYS A 7 9.56 7.16 4.09
C LYS A 7 9.76 6.09 3.01
N LEU A 8 8.70 5.59 2.37
CA LEU A 8 8.84 4.71 1.19
C LEU A 8 9.68 5.37 0.09
N ARG A 9 9.56 6.69 -0.09
CA ARG A 9 10.42 7.44 -1.01
C ARG A 9 11.75 7.82 -0.36
N THR A 10 11.74 8.46 0.81
CA THR A 10 12.95 9.12 1.36
C THR A 10 13.96 8.16 1.98
N GLN A 11 13.53 6.97 2.42
CA GLN A 11 14.40 5.95 3.01
C GLN A 11 14.57 4.72 2.12
N TYR A 12 13.53 4.32 1.39
CA TYR A 12 13.53 3.10 0.58
C TYR A 12 13.64 3.36 -0.93
N GLY A 13 13.58 4.62 -1.38
CA GLY A 13 13.79 4.99 -2.78
C GLY A 13 12.65 4.63 -3.74
N PHE A 14 11.50 4.16 -3.25
CA PHE A 14 10.36 3.83 -4.11
C PHE A 14 9.75 5.08 -4.75
N ARG A 15 9.41 4.98 -6.04
CA ARG A 15 8.45 5.87 -6.70
C ARG A 15 7.11 5.14 -6.75
N ILE A 16 6.08 5.71 -6.14
CA ILE A 16 4.77 5.08 -6.02
C ILE A 16 3.71 5.91 -6.73
N ALA A 17 2.70 5.25 -7.31
CA ALA A 17 1.44 5.88 -7.67
C ALA A 17 0.36 5.36 -6.71
N VAL A 18 -0.19 6.27 -5.90
CA VAL A 18 -1.26 5.96 -4.96
C VAL A 18 -2.57 5.98 -5.74
N SER A 19 -3.28 4.85 -5.74
CA SER A 19 -4.61 4.75 -6.35
C SER A 19 -5.71 5.19 -5.39
N GLU A 20 -5.49 4.99 -4.08
CA GLU A 20 -6.49 5.31 -3.08
C GLU A 20 -5.88 5.60 -1.70
N ILE A 21 -6.50 6.53 -0.96
CA ILE A 21 -6.19 6.79 0.46
C ILE A 21 -7.48 6.65 1.28
N VAL A 22 -8.52 7.41 0.94
CA VAL A 22 -9.84 7.38 1.58
C VAL A 22 -10.95 7.40 0.54
N GLY A 23 -12.12 6.85 0.88
CA GLY A 23 -13.37 7.15 0.19
C GLY A 23 -13.78 6.25 -0.97
N GLY A 24 -13.03 5.20 -1.32
CA GLY A 24 -13.51 4.16 -2.24
C GLY A 24 -14.41 3.14 -1.54
N ASP A 25 -14.84 2.13 -2.30
CA ASP A 25 -15.74 1.07 -1.82
C ASP A 25 -14.95 -0.08 -1.19
N HIS A 26 -15.18 -0.31 0.09
CA HIS A 26 -14.47 -1.31 0.89
C HIS A 26 -15.39 -2.03 1.88
N SER A 27 -14.87 -3.12 2.45
CA SER A 27 -15.51 -3.81 3.58
C SER A 27 -15.79 -2.83 4.74
N SER A 28 -16.86 -3.09 5.49
CA SER A 28 -17.39 -2.17 6.52
C SER A 28 -16.39 -1.77 7.62
N ARG A 29 -15.32 -2.55 7.82
CA ARG A 29 -14.28 -2.28 8.82
C ARG A 29 -12.94 -1.85 8.21
N SER A 30 -12.94 -1.47 6.94
CA SER A 30 -11.73 -1.05 6.22
C SER A 30 -11.02 0.12 6.90
N ARG A 31 -9.68 0.10 6.81
CA ARG A 31 -8.81 1.17 7.29
C ARG A 31 -8.80 2.39 6.37
N HIS A 32 -9.25 2.26 5.13
CA HIS A 32 -9.47 3.40 4.23
C HIS A 32 -10.50 4.37 4.82
N TYR A 33 -11.60 3.88 5.39
CA TYR A 33 -12.62 4.73 6.04
C TYR A 33 -12.10 5.46 7.29
N ALA A 34 -11.01 5.00 7.89
CA ALA A 34 -10.37 5.66 9.03
C ALA A 34 -9.19 6.56 8.63
N GLY A 35 -8.86 6.69 7.33
CA GLY A 35 -7.72 7.50 6.88
C GLY A 35 -6.35 6.96 7.28
N VAL A 36 -6.26 5.67 7.62
CA VAL A 36 -5.01 5.03 8.09
C VAL A 36 -4.48 3.98 7.12
N ALA A 37 -5.01 3.89 5.91
CA ALA A 37 -4.52 3.03 4.83
C ALA A 37 -4.34 3.77 3.50
N PHE A 38 -3.61 3.14 2.59
CA PHE A 38 -3.52 3.55 1.18
C PHE A 38 -3.23 2.34 0.28
N ASP A 39 -3.62 2.48 -0.99
CA ASP A 39 -3.35 1.51 -2.05
C ASP A 39 -2.38 2.08 -3.09
N ILE A 40 -1.50 1.23 -3.61
CA ILE A 40 -0.51 1.56 -4.64
C ILE A 40 -0.70 0.64 -5.84
N ASN A 41 -0.92 1.21 -7.03
CA ASN A 41 -1.06 0.45 -8.27
C ASN A 41 0.22 0.42 -9.13
N HIS A 42 1.17 1.34 -8.92
CA HIS A 42 2.48 1.33 -9.58
C HIS A 42 3.64 1.50 -8.60
N ILE A 43 4.71 0.75 -8.84
CA ILE A 43 5.95 0.81 -8.08
C ILE A 43 7.09 0.93 -9.07
N ASN A 44 7.90 1.99 -8.94
CA ASN A 44 9.02 2.31 -9.82
C ASN A 44 8.64 2.33 -11.31
N GLY A 45 7.46 2.88 -11.62
CA GLY A 45 6.93 2.99 -12.98
C GLY A 45 6.31 1.70 -13.54
N ARG A 46 6.29 0.60 -12.78
CA ARG A 46 5.70 -0.68 -13.20
C ARG A 46 4.40 -0.94 -12.45
N HIS A 47 3.35 -1.34 -13.17
CA HIS A 47 2.07 -1.72 -12.56
C HIS A 47 2.23 -2.98 -11.70
N VAL A 48 1.57 -3.01 -10.52
CA VAL A 48 1.71 -4.10 -9.54
C VAL A 48 1.29 -5.44 -10.12
N GLY A 49 0.16 -5.48 -10.84
CA GLY A 49 -0.32 -6.69 -11.53
C GLY A 49 0.57 -7.15 -12.69
N SER A 50 1.58 -6.36 -13.07
CA SER A 50 2.48 -6.64 -14.19
C SER A 50 3.91 -6.92 -13.73
N GLY A 51 4.11 -7.32 -12.46
CA GLY A 51 5.42 -7.74 -11.93
C GLY A 51 6.27 -6.64 -11.29
N ALA A 52 5.63 -5.58 -10.77
CA ALA A 52 6.34 -4.61 -9.93
C ALA A 52 6.89 -5.26 -8.64
N PRO A 53 7.92 -4.68 -7.99
CA PRO A 53 8.56 -5.24 -6.79
C PRO A 53 7.68 -5.09 -5.52
N HIS A 54 6.44 -5.57 -5.57
CA HIS A 54 5.43 -5.44 -4.53
C HIS A 54 5.85 -6.06 -3.20
N ARG A 55 6.53 -7.23 -3.22
CA ARG A 55 7.01 -7.88 -1.99
C ARG A 55 7.98 -7.00 -1.19
N ASN A 56 8.87 -6.27 -1.88
CA ASN A 56 9.84 -5.37 -1.25
C ASN A 56 9.12 -4.15 -0.65
N LEU A 57 8.13 -3.60 -1.38
CA LEU A 57 7.33 -2.49 -0.87
C LEU A 57 6.47 -2.91 0.33
N MET A 58 5.84 -4.07 0.27
CA MET A 58 5.08 -4.65 1.39
C MET A 58 5.97 -4.83 2.63
N ALA A 59 7.19 -5.34 2.46
CA ALA A 59 8.15 -5.46 3.56
C ALA A 59 8.54 -4.08 4.15
N ALA A 60 8.72 -3.07 3.31
CA ALA A 60 8.98 -1.70 3.75
C ALA A 60 7.78 -1.11 4.53
N CYS A 61 6.54 -1.29 4.05
CA CYS A 61 5.33 -0.89 4.79
C CYS A 61 5.29 -1.52 6.19
N LYS A 62 5.57 -2.82 6.32
CA LYS A 62 5.63 -3.52 7.62
C LYS A 62 6.70 -2.91 8.54
N LYS A 63 7.91 -2.68 8.03
CA LYS A 63 8.99 -2.01 8.78
C LYS A 63 8.63 -0.59 9.22
N LEU A 64 7.74 0.07 8.49
CA LEU A 64 7.25 1.41 8.78
C LEU A 64 5.98 1.43 9.66
N GLY A 65 5.59 0.27 10.21
CA GLY A 65 4.51 0.14 11.20
C GLY A 65 3.13 -0.19 10.61
N ALA A 66 3.02 -0.49 9.31
CA ALA A 66 1.78 -1.03 8.77
C ALA A 66 1.55 -2.45 9.32
N THR A 67 0.36 -2.72 9.82
CA THR A 67 -0.02 -4.03 10.38
C THR A 67 -0.99 -4.80 9.49
N GLU A 68 -1.59 -4.13 8.51
CA GLU A 68 -2.41 -4.74 7.46
C GLU A 68 -1.72 -4.46 6.13
N VAL A 69 -1.11 -5.50 5.53
CA VAL A 69 -0.34 -5.36 4.29
C VAL A 69 -0.71 -6.49 3.34
N LEU A 70 -1.43 -6.15 2.28
CA LEU A 70 -1.99 -7.08 1.30
C LEU A 70 -1.47 -6.71 -0.10
N GLY A 71 -1.40 -7.68 -0.99
CA GLY A 71 -0.89 -7.49 -2.35
C GLY A 71 -1.11 -8.73 -3.20
N PRO A 72 -0.44 -8.85 -4.37
CA PRO A 72 -0.59 -10.04 -5.22
C PRO A 72 -0.38 -11.35 -4.45
N GLY A 73 -1.41 -12.21 -4.46
CA GLY A 73 -1.52 -13.42 -3.65
C GLY A 73 -2.55 -13.33 -2.52
N SER A 74 -2.98 -12.13 -2.13
CA SER A 74 -4.15 -11.90 -1.26
C SER A 74 -5.41 -11.75 -2.11
N ALA A 75 -6.54 -12.30 -1.63
CA ALA A 75 -7.82 -12.17 -2.31
C ALA A 75 -8.17 -10.69 -2.53
N GLY A 76 -8.56 -10.32 -3.76
CA GLY A 76 -8.90 -8.94 -4.12
C GLY A 76 -7.72 -8.00 -4.43
N HIS A 77 -6.46 -8.44 -4.27
CA HIS A 77 -5.29 -7.56 -4.33
C HIS A 77 -4.30 -7.91 -5.47
N ALA A 78 -4.79 -8.44 -6.59
CA ALA A 78 -3.93 -8.85 -7.71
C ALA A 78 -3.23 -7.68 -8.42
N THR A 79 -3.78 -6.46 -8.32
CA THR A 79 -3.37 -5.29 -9.12
C THR A 79 -2.83 -4.13 -8.31
N HIS A 80 -2.79 -4.22 -6.98
CA HIS A 80 -2.32 -3.16 -6.10
C HIS A 80 -1.72 -3.72 -4.80
N VAL A 81 -1.00 -2.88 -4.06
CA VAL A 81 -0.57 -3.16 -2.69
C VAL A 81 -1.37 -2.28 -1.75
N HIS A 82 -1.99 -2.88 -0.75
CA HIS A 82 -2.65 -2.21 0.37
C HIS A 82 -1.69 -2.13 1.56
N CYS A 83 -1.53 -0.94 2.14
CA CYS A 83 -0.78 -0.73 3.39
C CYS A 83 -1.64 0.06 4.40
N GLY A 84 -2.05 -0.60 5.49
CA GLY A 84 -2.85 -0.04 6.57
C GLY A 84 -2.11 -0.02 7.92
N TRP A 85 -2.21 1.09 8.65
CA TRP A 85 -1.69 1.29 10.01
C TRP A 85 -2.78 1.04 11.06
N PRO A 86 -2.41 0.78 12.34
CA PRO A 86 -3.37 0.80 13.43
C PRO A 86 -4.19 2.09 13.47
N ARG A 87 -5.43 1.99 13.98
CA ARG A 87 -6.27 3.14 14.32
C ARG A 87 -5.71 3.83 15.55
#